data_AF-A0AAV4JRS7-F1
#
_entry.id   AF-A0AAV4JRS7-F1
#
_cell.length_a   1.000
_cell.length_b   1.000
_cell.length_c   1.000
_cell.angle_alpha   90.00
_cell.angle_beta   90.00
_cell.angle_gamma   90.00
#
_symmetry.space_group_name_H-M   'P 1'
#
loop_
_entity.id
_entity.type
_entity.pdbx_description
1 polymer ?
#
loop_
_entity_poly.entity_id
_entity_poly.type
_entity_poly.pdbx_seq_one_letter_code
_entity_poly.pdbx_strand_id
1 'polypeptide(L)'
;MHQQKVDAMIVANRRVKQKDIANALDISKERVHHIITVHLGYRKVSARWVPRQLTVEMKAQRKTIYPQLLERFTHDCERFLWSIITGDESWVHHYDLESKMQSLQYRHKNSPAPKKFKVVASARKILLTIFWDMEGIVHIEFLEQGTTINSERYVSTLRALKDRLRWVRQDKVKDVVIQHDNARQTQCALQQLELPTIPHPPYSPDLAPSDFFLFPLLKKHLKGNHNETDPEVEADVRSWCRSQTPEFFADGMRKLVQRWRLCIECDGDYVEK
;
A
#
# COMPACT_ATOMS: atom_id res chain seq x y z
N MET A 1 11.35 35.69 24.48
CA MET A 1 11.63 34.74 25.59
C MET A 1 10.82 33.46 25.52
N HIS A 2 9.47 33.50 25.43
CA HIS A 2 8.66 32.26 25.44
C HIS A 2 8.87 31.35 24.21
N GLN A 3 9.10 31.90 23.00
CA GLN A 3 9.29 31.08 21.79
C GLN A 3 10.47 30.08 21.91
N GLN A 4 11.65 30.54 22.35
CA GLN A 4 12.81 29.68 22.56
C GLN A 4 12.58 28.61 23.64
N LYS A 5 11.87 28.96 24.72
CA LYS A 5 11.51 28.01 25.78
C LYS A 5 10.52 26.95 25.27
N VAL A 6 9.52 27.35 24.48
CA VAL A 6 8.57 26.42 23.84
C VAL A 6 9.30 25.48 22.88
N ASP A 7 10.21 26.00 22.05
CA ASP A 7 10.98 25.18 21.12
C ASP A 7 11.88 24.17 21.86
N ALA A 8 12.61 24.61 22.89
CA ALA A 8 13.43 23.73 23.71
C ALA A 8 12.62 22.58 24.35
N MET A 9 11.42 22.86 24.86
CA MET A 9 10.54 21.83 25.42
C MET A 9 10.06 20.82 24.36
N ILE A 10 9.78 21.29 23.13
CA ILE A 10 9.35 20.42 22.02
C ILE A 10 10.53 19.59 21.51
N VAL A 11 11.73 20.16 21.42
CA VAL A 11 12.95 19.44 21.03
C VAL A 11 13.28 18.35 22.05
N ALA A 12 13.18 18.65 23.35
CA ALA A 12 13.40 17.68 24.43
C ALA A 12 12.35 16.56 24.45
N ASN A 13 11.09 16.87 24.15
CA ASN A 13 10.01 15.88 24.05
C ASN A 13 9.04 16.24 22.92
N ARG A 14 9.21 15.60 21.75
CA ARG A 14 8.37 15.79 20.57
C ARG A 14 6.89 15.41 20.79
N ARG A 15 6.54 14.76 21.91
CA ARG A 15 5.17 14.38 22.29
C ARG A 15 4.56 15.24 23.40
N VAL A 16 5.25 16.30 23.84
CA VAL A 16 4.78 17.20 24.90
C VAL A 16 3.38 17.77 24.57
N LYS A 17 2.48 17.84 25.56
CA LYS A 17 1.14 18.41 25.34
C LYS A 17 1.21 19.93 25.47
N GLN A 18 0.41 20.64 24.67
CA GLN A 18 0.30 22.11 24.76
C GLN A 18 -0.07 22.58 26.18
N LYS A 19 -0.88 21.78 26.91
CA LYS A 19 -1.24 22.06 28.31
C LYS A 19 -0.01 22.02 29.23
N ASP A 20 0.90 21.07 29.01
CA ASP A 20 2.08 20.91 29.87
C ASP A 20 3.07 22.06 29.65
N ILE A 21 3.21 22.53 28.39
CA ILE A 21 3.97 23.74 28.06
C ILE A 21 3.32 25.00 28.67
N ALA A 22 1.99 25.12 28.54
CA ALA A 22 1.24 26.25 29.08
C ALA A 22 1.44 26.37 30.60
N ASN A 23 1.32 25.26 31.31
CA ASN A 23 1.54 25.18 32.74
C ASN A 23 3.01 25.48 33.13
N ALA A 24 3.99 24.97 32.39
CA ALA A 24 5.40 25.15 32.71
C ALA A 24 5.90 26.59 32.47
N LEU A 25 5.27 27.31 31.54
CA LEU A 25 5.66 28.68 31.16
C LEU A 25 4.71 29.75 31.68
N ASP A 26 3.69 29.36 32.45
CA ASP A 26 2.62 30.19 32.98
C ASP A 26 1.98 31.11 31.91
N ILE A 27 1.59 30.49 30.79
CA ILE A 27 0.94 31.19 29.67
C ILE A 27 -0.29 30.41 29.20
N SER A 28 -1.20 31.09 28.50
CA SER A 28 -2.40 30.44 27.97
C SER A 28 -2.08 29.37 26.92
N LYS A 29 -2.93 28.35 26.86
CA LYS A 29 -2.81 27.26 25.87
C LYS A 29 -2.94 27.79 24.43
N GLU A 30 -3.75 28.83 24.23
CA GLU A 30 -3.93 29.53 22.95
C GLU A 30 -2.63 30.20 22.53
N ARG A 31 -1.92 30.85 23.48
CA ARG A 31 -0.62 31.46 23.20
C ARG A 31 0.43 30.42 22.86
N VAL A 32 0.45 29.29 23.57
CA VAL A 32 1.30 28.14 23.21
C VAL A 32 0.98 27.62 21.81
N HIS A 33 -0.30 27.44 21.49
CA HIS A 33 -0.74 26.99 20.17
C HIS A 33 -0.24 27.93 19.07
N HIS A 34 -0.45 29.24 19.24
CA HIS A 34 -0.01 30.25 18.29
C HIS A 34 1.52 30.27 18.12
N ILE A 35 2.28 30.13 19.21
CA ILE A 35 3.74 30.02 19.14
C ILE A 35 4.16 28.79 18.34
N ILE A 36 3.56 27.62 18.61
CA ILE A 36 3.89 26.36 17.95
C ILE A 36 3.60 26.44 16.45
N THR A 37 2.41 26.89 16.07
CA THR A 37 1.96 26.81 14.67
C THR A 37 2.40 28.01 13.83
N VAL A 38 2.34 29.23 14.37
CA VAL A 38 2.59 30.46 13.60
C VAL A 38 4.04 30.90 13.70
N HIS A 39 4.64 30.87 14.89
CA HIS A 39 6.01 31.38 15.08
C HIS A 39 7.08 30.31 14.84
N LEU A 40 6.83 29.06 15.26
CA LEU A 40 7.80 27.96 15.13
C LEU A 40 7.52 27.04 13.93
N GLY A 41 6.34 27.15 13.31
CA GLY A 41 5.97 26.35 12.13
C GLY A 41 5.79 24.86 12.40
N TYR A 42 5.69 24.43 13.67
CA TYR A 42 5.44 23.03 14.01
C TYR A 42 4.01 22.64 13.67
N ARG A 43 3.88 21.46 13.05
CA ARG A 43 2.60 20.78 12.82
C ARG A 43 2.56 19.49 13.62
N LYS A 44 1.41 19.20 14.23
CA LYS A 44 1.20 17.93 14.91
C LYS A 44 0.76 16.88 13.90
N VAL A 45 1.59 15.85 13.72
CA VAL A 45 1.32 14.72 12.83
C VAL A 45 1.27 13.43 13.65
N SER A 46 0.51 12.45 13.18
CA SER A 46 0.55 11.09 13.74
C SER A 46 1.73 10.31 13.17
N ALA A 47 2.40 9.53 14.01
CA ALA A 47 3.41 8.58 13.53
C ALA A 47 2.77 7.56 12.57
N ARG A 48 3.53 7.16 11.55
CA ARG A 48 3.11 6.17 10.57
C ARG A 48 3.53 4.78 11.02
N TRP A 49 2.68 3.80 10.73
CA TRP A 49 3.07 2.40 10.79
C TRP A 49 3.88 2.08 9.54
N VAL A 50 5.14 1.71 9.74
CA VAL A 50 6.01 1.19 8.68
C VAL A 50 6.25 -0.29 8.92
N PRO A 51 6.41 -1.12 7.87
CA PRO A 51 6.58 -2.57 8.01
C PRO A 51 7.77 -2.96 8.88
N ARG A 52 8.86 -2.19 8.80
CA ARG A 52 10.11 -2.47 9.49
C ARG A 52 10.92 -1.18 9.65
N GLN A 53 11.84 -1.12 10.61
CA GLN A 53 12.91 -0.12 10.57
C GLN A 53 13.96 -0.57 9.54
N LEU A 54 14.09 0.17 8.44
CA LEU A 54 15.08 -0.14 7.39
C LEU A 54 16.51 0.02 7.93
N THR A 55 17.36 -0.96 7.65
CA THR A 55 18.81 -0.84 7.93
C THR A 55 19.48 0.04 6.88
N VAL A 56 20.72 0.45 7.14
CA VAL A 56 21.53 1.25 6.20
C VAL A 56 21.71 0.50 4.89
N GLU A 57 21.93 -0.82 4.96
CA GLU A 57 22.12 -1.69 3.80
C GLU A 57 20.83 -1.79 2.97
N MET A 58 19.67 -1.89 3.62
CA MET A 58 18.38 -1.94 2.92
C MET A 58 18.09 -0.63 2.18
N LYS A 59 18.37 0.51 2.81
CA LYS A 59 18.26 1.83 2.17
C LYS A 59 19.25 1.97 1.00
N ALA A 60 20.48 1.51 1.17
CA ALA A 60 21.49 1.51 0.12
C ALA A 60 21.08 0.63 -1.08
N GLN A 61 20.49 -0.54 -0.84
CA GLN A 61 19.93 -1.40 -1.90
C GLN A 61 18.82 -0.67 -2.67
N ARG A 62 17.86 -0.05 -1.96
CA ARG A 62 16.81 0.77 -2.57
C ARG A 62 17.41 1.88 -3.45
N LYS A 63 18.40 2.62 -2.92
CA LYS A 63 19.13 3.66 -3.66
C LYS A 63 19.95 3.17 -4.85
N THR A 64 20.29 1.88 -4.91
CA THR A 64 21.03 1.31 -6.04
C THR A 64 20.07 0.84 -7.12
N ILE A 65 18.98 0.18 -6.73
CA ILE A 65 18.02 -0.45 -7.65
C ILE A 65 17.19 0.59 -8.39
N TYR A 66 16.58 1.54 -7.68
CA TYR A 66 15.59 2.42 -8.31
C TYR A 66 16.15 3.42 -9.33
N PRO A 67 17.39 3.95 -9.20
CA PRO A 67 18.00 4.70 -10.29
C PRO A 67 18.15 3.88 -11.57
N GLN A 68 18.52 2.60 -11.49
CA GLN A 68 18.66 1.72 -12.66
C GLN A 68 17.31 1.47 -13.34
N LEU A 69 16.26 1.27 -12.54
CA LEU A 69 14.89 1.13 -13.07
C LEU A 69 14.38 2.44 -13.70
N LEU A 70 14.72 3.60 -13.13
CA LEU A 70 14.40 4.91 -13.71
C LEU A 70 15.18 5.20 -14.98
N GLU A 71 16.44 4.79 -15.06
CA GLU A 71 17.23 4.89 -16.27
C GLU A 71 16.62 4.06 -17.39
N ARG A 72 16.23 2.80 -17.09
CA ARG A 72 15.50 1.97 -18.06
C ARG A 72 14.18 2.61 -18.49
N PHE A 73 13.40 3.15 -17.55
CA PHE A 73 12.19 3.90 -17.87
C PHE A 73 12.47 5.14 -18.74
N THR A 74 13.61 5.82 -18.56
CA THR A 74 13.97 7.00 -19.35
C THR A 74 14.28 6.63 -20.80
N HIS A 75 14.85 5.45 -21.04
CA HIS A 75 15.14 4.96 -22.38
C HIS A 75 13.90 4.37 -23.08
N ASP A 76 13.13 3.54 -22.36
CA ASP A 76 12.02 2.77 -22.92
C ASP A 76 10.65 3.45 -22.74
N CYS A 77 10.57 4.53 -21.96
CA CYS A 77 9.34 5.26 -21.63
C CYS A 77 8.23 4.32 -21.09
N GLU A 78 6.96 4.58 -21.46
CA GLU A 78 5.83 3.75 -21.03
C GLU A 78 5.93 2.30 -21.50
N ARG A 79 6.71 1.99 -22.54
CA ARG A 79 6.90 0.59 -22.98
C ARG A 79 7.48 -0.27 -21.88
N PHE A 80 8.38 0.28 -21.05
CA PHE A 80 8.91 -0.45 -19.91
C PHE A 80 7.81 -0.74 -18.88
N LEU A 81 7.01 0.26 -18.49
CA LEU A 81 5.91 0.03 -17.54
C LEU A 81 4.87 -0.95 -18.10
N TRP A 82 4.59 -0.87 -19.40
CA TRP A 82 3.66 -1.76 -20.08
C TRP A 82 4.12 -3.21 -20.07
N SER A 83 5.43 -3.46 -20.00
CA SER A 83 6.01 -4.81 -19.86
C SER A 83 5.97 -5.36 -18.43
N ILE A 84 5.75 -4.52 -17.42
CA ILE A 84 5.76 -4.96 -16.01
C ILE A 84 4.41 -5.58 -15.65
N ILE A 85 4.47 -6.75 -15.04
CA ILE A 85 3.33 -7.39 -14.39
C ILE A 85 3.64 -7.46 -12.91
N THR A 86 2.83 -6.79 -12.12
CA THR A 86 2.98 -6.75 -10.67
C THR A 86 1.93 -7.65 -10.03
N GLY A 87 2.30 -8.35 -8.98
CA GLY A 87 1.35 -9.10 -8.19
C GLY A 87 1.79 -9.24 -6.75
N ASP A 88 0.82 -9.51 -5.90
CA ASP A 88 1.02 -9.70 -4.47
C ASP A 88 -0.21 -10.38 -3.85
N GLU A 89 -0.10 -10.77 -2.58
CA GLU A 89 -1.19 -11.33 -1.80
C GLU A 89 -1.75 -10.36 -0.76
N SER A 90 -3.07 -10.37 -0.57
CA SER A 90 -3.72 -9.64 0.50
C SER A 90 -4.87 -10.42 1.10
N TRP A 91 -5.04 -10.33 2.42
CA TRP A 91 -6.25 -10.78 3.09
C TRP A 91 -7.43 -9.87 2.72
N VAL A 92 -8.56 -10.49 2.36
CA VAL A 92 -9.87 -9.87 2.21
C VAL A 92 -10.83 -10.47 3.24
N HIS A 93 -11.62 -9.64 3.89
CA HIS A 93 -12.52 -10.05 4.97
C HIS A 93 -13.96 -10.19 4.45
N HIS A 94 -14.70 -11.14 5.01
CA HIS A 94 -16.14 -11.28 4.78
C HIS A 94 -16.90 -10.03 5.21
N TYR A 95 -16.44 -9.46 6.33
CA TYR A 95 -16.94 -8.22 6.85
C TYR A 95 -15.82 -7.33 7.34
N ASP A 96 -15.74 -6.15 6.74
CA ASP A 96 -14.95 -5.03 7.23
C ASP A 96 -15.88 -3.88 7.64
N LEU A 97 -15.62 -3.30 8.82
CA LEU A 97 -16.37 -2.15 9.30
C LEU A 97 -16.30 -1.00 8.29
N GLU A 98 -17.45 -0.36 8.06
CA GLU A 98 -17.50 0.93 7.38
C GLU A 98 -16.52 1.92 8.03
N SER A 99 -15.82 2.68 7.20
CA SER A 99 -15.04 3.82 7.66
C SER A 99 -15.93 4.90 8.26
N LYS A 100 -15.36 5.78 9.11
CA LYS A 100 -16.06 6.96 9.63
C LYS A 100 -16.65 7.85 8.54
N MET A 101 -16.01 7.90 7.38
CA MET A 101 -16.49 8.66 6.23
C MET A 101 -17.71 7.99 5.57
N GLN A 102 -17.70 6.66 5.46
CA GLN A 102 -18.84 5.91 4.92
C GLN A 102 -20.04 5.95 5.87
N SER A 103 -19.82 6.03 7.19
CA SER A 103 -20.89 6.13 8.18
C SER A 103 -21.46 7.55 8.36
N LEU A 104 -21.13 8.50 7.48
CA LEU A 104 -21.66 9.87 7.59
C LEU A 104 -23.15 9.86 7.25
N GLN A 105 -23.96 10.31 8.22
CA GLN A 105 -25.40 10.45 8.06
C GLN A 105 -25.84 11.86 8.47
N TYR A 106 -26.79 12.43 7.73
CA TYR A 106 -27.45 13.67 8.10
C TYR A 106 -28.24 13.50 9.40
N ARG A 107 -28.22 14.51 10.28
CA ARG A 107 -28.90 14.45 11.58
C ARG A 107 -29.61 15.75 11.89
N HIS A 108 -30.80 15.65 12.48
CA HIS A 108 -31.48 16.79 13.09
C HIS A 108 -30.78 17.23 14.40
N LYS A 109 -30.91 18.51 14.77
CA LYS A 109 -30.19 19.10 15.91
C LYS A 109 -30.44 18.36 17.23
N ASN A 110 -31.69 17.90 17.41
CA ASN A 110 -32.19 17.29 18.64
C ASN A 110 -32.06 15.76 18.69
N SER A 111 -31.59 15.11 17.62
CA SER A 111 -31.44 13.65 17.63
C SER A 111 -30.16 13.22 18.35
N PRO A 112 -30.15 12.06 19.02
CA PRO A 112 -28.94 11.51 19.61
C PRO A 112 -27.86 11.27 18.54
N ALA A 113 -26.60 11.44 18.93
CA ALA A 113 -25.49 11.15 18.02
C ALA A 113 -25.48 9.65 17.66
N PRO A 114 -25.35 9.30 16.37
CA PRO A 114 -25.23 7.90 15.98
C PRO A 114 -24.01 7.28 16.65
N LYS A 115 -24.23 6.11 17.27
CA LYS A 115 -23.18 5.32 17.89
C LYS A 115 -23.01 4.06 17.07
N LYS A 116 -21.81 3.83 16.53
CA LYS A 116 -21.42 2.51 16.04
C LYS A 116 -20.63 1.79 17.13
N PHE A 117 -21.04 0.56 17.42
CA PHE A 117 -20.28 -0.33 18.26
C PHE A 117 -19.06 -0.82 17.47
N LYS A 118 -17.89 -0.87 18.10
CA LYS A 118 -16.70 -1.45 17.48
C LYS A 118 -16.90 -2.96 17.43
N VAL A 119 -17.19 -3.49 16.24
CA VAL A 119 -17.13 -4.93 15.97
C VAL A 119 -15.76 -5.23 15.37
N VAL A 120 -15.13 -6.34 15.75
CA VAL A 120 -13.86 -6.76 15.12
C VAL A 120 -14.19 -7.22 13.70
N ALA A 121 -13.31 -6.96 12.72
CA ALA A 121 -13.43 -7.57 11.39
C ALA A 121 -13.66 -9.08 11.52
N SER A 122 -14.44 -9.66 10.62
CA SER A 122 -14.78 -11.09 10.72
C SER A 122 -13.53 -11.94 10.88
N ALA A 123 -13.58 -12.93 11.78
CA ALA A 123 -12.51 -13.91 11.92
C ALA A 123 -12.26 -14.68 10.62
N ARG A 124 -13.29 -14.76 9.76
CA ARG A 124 -13.25 -15.32 8.41
C ARG A 124 -12.62 -14.34 7.42
N LYS A 125 -11.55 -14.78 6.75
CA LYS A 125 -10.81 -14.03 5.73
C LYS A 125 -10.26 -14.97 4.66
N ILE A 126 -10.21 -14.50 3.42
CA ILE A 126 -9.70 -15.24 2.27
C ILE A 126 -8.42 -14.57 1.84
N LEU A 127 -7.42 -15.36 1.42
CA LEU A 127 -6.22 -14.80 0.84
C LEU A 127 -6.42 -14.61 -0.66
N LEU A 128 -6.39 -13.37 -1.11
CA LEU A 128 -6.44 -12.99 -2.51
C LEU A 128 -5.01 -12.90 -3.04
N THR A 129 -4.72 -13.60 -4.13
CA THR A 129 -3.52 -13.39 -4.95
C THR A 129 -3.93 -12.74 -6.26
N ILE A 130 -3.33 -11.61 -6.61
CA ILE A 130 -3.68 -10.87 -7.83
C ILE A 130 -2.43 -10.44 -8.60
N PHE A 131 -2.44 -10.68 -9.91
CA PHE A 131 -1.43 -10.17 -10.84
C PHE A 131 -2.10 -9.31 -11.90
N TRP A 132 -1.49 -8.16 -12.19
CA TRP A 132 -2.04 -7.16 -13.08
C TRP A 132 -0.94 -6.31 -13.73
N ASP A 133 -1.30 -5.63 -14.81
CA ASP A 133 -0.44 -4.72 -15.56
C ASP A 133 -1.21 -3.46 -15.96
N MET A 134 -0.62 -2.61 -16.80
CA MET A 134 -1.25 -1.37 -17.27
C MET A 134 -2.60 -1.58 -18.01
N GLU A 135 -2.89 -2.77 -18.51
CA GLU A 135 -4.13 -3.07 -19.23
C GLU A 135 -5.20 -3.70 -18.34
N GLY A 136 -4.80 -4.28 -17.21
CA GLY A 136 -5.70 -4.76 -16.18
C GLY A 136 -5.30 -6.08 -15.54
N ILE A 137 -6.27 -6.78 -14.96
CA ILE A 137 -6.03 -8.03 -14.24
C ILE A 137 -5.65 -9.15 -15.20
N VAL A 138 -4.52 -9.78 -14.92
CA VAL A 138 -4.01 -10.96 -15.66
C VAL A 138 -4.44 -12.24 -14.95
N HIS A 139 -4.21 -12.31 -13.65
CA HIS A 139 -4.49 -13.50 -12.85
C HIS A 139 -5.09 -13.12 -11.50
N ILE A 140 -6.06 -13.92 -11.06
CA ILE A 140 -6.71 -13.76 -9.76
C ILE A 140 -7.03 -15.15 -9.20
N GLU A 141 -6.56 -15.41 -7.99
CA GLU A 141 -6.75 -16.66 -7.25
C GLU A 141 -7.14 -16.34 -5.81
N PHE A 142 -7.97 -17.21 -5.22
CA PHE A 142 -8.41 -17.12 -3.84
C PHE A 142 -8.02 -18.39 -3.09
N LEU A 143 -7.52 -18.23 -1.88
CA LEU A 143 -7.20 -19.34 -0.98
C LEU A 143 -7.99 -19.19 0.32
N GLU A 144 -8.74 -20.23 0.66
CA GLU A 144 -9.49 -20.31 1.91
C GLU A 144 -8.58 -20.24 3.14
N GLN A 145 -9.14 -19.69 4.22
CA GLN A 145 -8.47 -19.53 5.50
C GLN A 145 -7.98 -20.86 6.06
N GLY A 146 -6.74 -20.88 6.56
CA GLY A 146 -6.15 -22.06 7.20
C GLY A 146 -5.34 -22.92 6.25
N THR A 147 -5.43 -22.69 4.93
CA THR A 147 -4.48 -23.29 3.99
C THR A 147 -3.16 -22.54 4.06
N THR A 148 -2.08 -23.22 4.43
CA THR A 148 -0.74 -22.64 4.41
C THR A 148 -0.32 -22.53 2.94
N ILE A 149 0.10 -21.34 2.49
CA ILE A 149 0.87 -21.25 1.23
C ILE A 149 2.18 -21.96 1.49
N ASN A 150 2.27 -23.22 1.05
CA ASN A 150 3.54 -23.87 0.88
C ASN A 150 4.14 -23.43 -0.46
N SER A 151 5.45 -23.63 -0.63
CA SER A 151 6.17 -23.25 -1.84
C SER A 151 5.57 -23.89 -3.10
N GLU A 152 5.05 -25.12 -3.00
CA GLU A 152 4.46 -25.84 -4.13
C GLU A 152 3.18 -25.19 -4.66
N ARG A 153 2.32 -24.71 -3.76
CA ARG A 153 1.10 -24.01 -4.14
C ARG A 153 1.43 -22.69 -4.83
N TYR A 154 2.39 -21.93 -4.29
CA TYR A 154 2.80 -20.69 -4.92
C TYR A 154 3.43 -20.90 -6.31
N VAL A 155 4.25 -21.95 -6.48
CA VAL A 155 4.74 -22.37 -7.81
C VAL A 155 3.56 -22.66 -8.75
N SER A 156 2.49 -23.28 -8.25
CA SER A 156 1.29 -23.59 -9.05
C SER A 156 0.54 -22.33 -9.47
N THR A 157 0.42 -21.33 -8.60
CA THR A 157 -0.10 -20.00 -8.94
C THR A 157 0.73 -19.34 -10.04
N LEU A 158 2.07 -19.38 -9.94
CA LEU A 158 2.95 -18.83 -10.96
C LEU A 158 2.88 -19.59 -12.30
N ARG A 159 2.67 -20.91 -12.29
CA ARG A 159 2.39 -21.68 -13.52
C ARG A 159 1.09 -21.20 -14.16
N ALA A 160 0.02 -21.07 -13.38
CA ALA A 160 -1.26 -20.58 -13.88
C ALA A 160 -1.17 -19.14 -14.40
N LEU A 161 -0.36 -18.28 -13.77
CA LEU A 161 -0.02 -16.96 -14.30
C LEU A 161 0.68 -17.07 -15.66
N LYS A 162 1.76 -17.85 -15.76
CA LYS A 162 2.53 -18.04 -17.00
C LYS A 162 1.64 -18.52 -18.15
N ASP A 163 0.73 -19.45 -17.88
CA ASP A 163 -0.23 -19.93 -18.88
C ASP A 163 -1.22 -18.84 -19.26
N ARG A 164 -1.79 -18.11 -18.29
CA ARG A 164 -2.69 -16.99 -18.59
C ARG A 164 -2.05 -15.89 -19.43
N LEU A 165 -0.77 -15.58 -19.20
CA LEU A 165 -0.05 -14.57 -19.97
C LEU A 165 -0.06 -14.85 -21.47
N ARG A 166 0.11 -16.12 -21.84
CA ARG A 166 0.07 -16.56 -23.24
C ARG A 166 -1.29 -16.34 -23.89
N TRP A 167 -2.35 -16.25 -23.11
CA TRP A 167 -3.71 -16.04 -23.62
C TRP A 167 -4.11 -14.57 -23.62
N VAL A 168 -3.86 -13.86 -22.52
CA VAL A 168 -4.38 -12.52 -22.28
C VAL A 168 -3.44 -11.40 -22.73
N ARG A 169 -2.15 -11.70 -22.98
CA ARG A 169 -1.07 -10.76 -23.35
C ARG A 169 -0.18 -11.32 -24.46
N GLN A 170 -0.79 -11.86 -25.51
CA GLN A 170 -0.08 -12.51 -26.64
C GLN A 170 0.96 -11.60 -27.31
N ASP A 171 0.66 -10.31 -27.37
CA ASP A 171 1.44 -9.25 -27.97
C ASP A 171 2.71 -8.89 -27.20
N LYS A 172 2.78 -9.21 -25.89
CA LYS A 172 3.92 -8.83 -25.04
C LYS A 172 4.55 -9.91 -24.21
N VAL A 173 4.07 -11.15 -24.28
CA VAL A 173 4.53 -12.26 -23.43
C VAL A 173 6.06 -12.45 -23.41
N LYS A 174 6.77 -12.09 -24.49
CA LYS A 174 8.23 -12.16 -24.59
C LYS A 174 8.98 -11.05 -23.86
N ASP A 175 8.32 -9.91 -23.67
CA ASP A 175 8.90 -8.71 -23.07
C ASP A 175 8.57 -8.60 -21.57
N VAL A 176 7.66 -9.45 -21.06
CA VAL A 176 7.14 -9.39 -19.69
C VAL A 176 8.22 -9.57 -18.63
N VAL A 177 8.18 -8.70 -17.63
CA VAL A 177 8.95 -8.82 -16.39
C VAL A 177 8.01 -8.79 -15.18
N ILE A 178 8.26 -9.66 -14.21
CA ILE A 178 7.45 -9.77 -12.99
C ILE A 178 8.03 -8.89 -11.89
N GLN A 179 7.16 -8.08 -11.27
CA GLN A 179 7.41 -7.46 -9.98
C GLN A 179 6.65 -8.22 -8.90
N HIS A 180 7.36 -8.75 -7.90
CA HIS A 180 6.77 -9.44 -6.75
C HIS A 180 7.64 -9.23 -5.50
N ASP A 181 7.07 -9.45 -4.31
CA ASP A 181 7.84 -9.45 -3.07
C ASP A 181 8.94 -10.53 -3.07
N ASN A 182 10.04 -10.19 -2.41
CA ASN A 182 11.33 -10.86 -2.52
C ASN A 182 11.49 -12.04 -1.55
N ALA A 183 10.41 -12.77 -1.28
CA ALA A 183 10.47 -13.95 -0.43
C ALA A 183 11.31 -15.06 -1.10
N ARG A 184 12.21 -15.71 -0.34
CA ARG A 184 13.14 -16.72 -0.89
C ARG A 184 12.45 -17.84 -1.67
N GLN A 185 11.28 -18.29 -1.19
CA GLN A 185 10.51 -19.36 -1.83
C GLN A 185 9.96 -18.92 -3.20
N THR A 186 9.55 -17.66 -3.31
CA THR A 186 9.08 -17.01 -4.53
C THR A 186 10.20 -16.91 -5.57
N GLN A 187 11.41 -16.51 -5.16
CA GLN A 187 12.56 -16.41 -6.07
C GLN A 187 12.91 -17.75 -6.73
N CYS A 188 12.98 -18.83 -5.95
CA CYS A 188 13.26 -20.17 -6.49
C CYS A 188 12.19 -20.60 -7.51
N ALA A 189 10.91 -20.34 -7.22
CA ALA A 189 9.81 -20.66 -8.11
C ALA A 189 9.85 -19.87 -9.43
N LEU A 190 10.13 -18.56 -9.35
CA LEU A 190 10.25 -17.70 -10.53
C LEU A 190 11.41 -18.13 -11.43
N GLN A 191 12.55 -18.52 -10.84
CA GLN A 191 13.69 -19.05 -11.58
C GLN A 191 13.37 -20.39 -12.26
N GLN A 192 12.72 -21.33 -11.54
CA GLN A 192 12.31 -22.62 -12.11
C GLN A 192 11.33 -22.46 -13.29
N LEU A 193 10.51 -21.42 -13.26
CA LEU A 193 9.52 -21.14 -14.29
C LEU A 193 10.05 -20.18 -15.37
N GLU A 194 11.33 -19.79 -15.32
CA GLU A 194 11.95 -18.86 -16.26
C GLU A 194 11.13 -17.58 -16.46
N LEU A 195 10.52 -17.08 -15.38
CA LEU A 195 9.79 -15.82 -15.41
C LEU A 195 10.78 -14.69 -15.09
N PRO A 196 11.08 -13.79 -16.05
CA PRO A 196 11.97 -12.66 -15.81
C PRO A 196 11.40 -11.79 -14.70
N THR A 197 12.27 -11.25 -13.84
CA THR A 197 11.86 -10.38 -12.72
C THR A 197 12.60 -9.05 -12.76
N ILE A 198 11.96 -7.99 -12.24
CA ILE A 198 12.69 -6.77 -11.89
C ILE A 198 13.21 -6.87 -10.45
N PRO A 199 14.39 -6.30 -10.15
CA PRO A 199 14.90 -6.26 -8.80
C PRO A 199 13.91 -5.52 -7.88
N HIS A 200 13.50 -6.18 -6.78
CA HIS A 200 12.67 -5.58 -5.75
C HIS A 200 13.34 -5.77 -4.36
N PRO A 201 13.76 -4.69 -3.68
CA PRO A 201 14.38 -4.78 -2.38
C PRO A 201 13.37 -5.20 -1.30
N PRO A 202 13.79 -5.98 -0.29
CA PRO A 202 12.89 -6.49 0.73
C PRO A 202 12.24 -5.38 1.56
N TYR A 203 11.03 -5.64 2.08
CA TYR A 203 10.26 -4.71 2.92
C TYR A 203 9.96 -3.36 2.25
N SER A 204 9.66 -3.38 0.95
CA SER A 204 9.36 -2.19 0.13
C SER A 204 7.91 -2.14 -0.41
N PRO A 205 6.86 -2.34 0.43
CA PRO A 205 5.47 -2.28 -0.02
C PRO A 205 5.05 -0.87 -0.48
N ASP A 206 5.77 0.16 -0.06
CA ASP A 206 5.63 1.52 -0.59
C ASP A 206 6.07 1.65 -2.06
N LEU A 207 6.69 0.61 -2.62
CA LEU A 207 7.20 0.56 -3.98
C LEU A 207 6.64 -0.64 -4.75
N ALA A 208 5.61 -1.30 -4.21
CA ALA A 208 4.83 -2.35 -4.85
C ALA A 208 3.44 -1.81 -5.25
N PRO A 209 3.08 -1.76 -6.55
CA PRO A 209 1.81 -1.21 -6.99
C PRO A 209 0.58 -1.86 -6.35
N SER A 210 0.62 -3.17 -6.11
CA SER A 210 -0.47 -3.88 -5.42
C SER A 210 -0.73 -3.30 -4.02
N ASP A 211 0.33 -3.03 -3.25
CA ASP A 211 0.26 -2.53 -1.87
C ASP A 211 -0.10 -1.04 -1.73
N PHE A 212 0.51 -0.19 -2.56
CA PHE A 212 0.30 1.26 -2.43
C PHE A 212 -0.91 1.75 -3.20
N PHE A 213 -1.37 1.02 -4.23
CA PHE A 213 -2.44 1.45 -5.13
C PHE A 213 -3.65 0.50 -5.12
N LEU A 214 -3.49 -0.74 -5.57
CA LEU A 214 -4.62 -1.62 -5.86
C LEU A 214 -5.38 -2.03 -4.58
N PHE A 215 -4.68 -2.63 -3.61
CA PHE A 215 -5.31 -3.14 -2.38
C PHE A 215 -5.95 -2.05 -1.53
N PRO A 216 -5.36 -0.84 -1.35
CA PRO A 216 -6.05 0.24 -0.65
C PRO A 216 -7.40 0.61 -1.27
N LEU A 217 -7.48 0.62 -2.61
CA LEU A 217 -8.70 0.98 -3.34
C LEU A 217 -9.73 -0.16 -3.30
N LEU A 218 -9.29 -1.40 -3.48
CA LEU A 218 -10.13 -2.59 -3.31
C LEU A 218 -10.69 -2.67 -1.88
N LYS A 219 -9.85 -2.55 -0.86
CA LYS A 219 -10.30 -2.57 0.55
C LYS A 219 -11.22 -1.41 0.89
N LYS A 220 -11.08 -0.26 0.20
CA LYS A 220 -12.03 0.84 0.35
C LYS A 220 -13.41 0.48 -0.20
N HIS A 221 -13.46 -0.23 -1.34
CA HIS A 221 -14.70 -0.76 -1.91
C HIS A 221 -15.36 -1.81 -1.01
N LEU A 222 -14.59 -2.77 -0.49
CA LEU A 222 -15.11 -3.85 0.35
C LEU A 222 -15.59 -3.38 1.74
N LYS A 223 -15.13 -2.22 2.23
CA LYS A 223 -15.52 -1.70 3.54
C LYS A 223 -17.01 -1.39 3.60
N GLY A 224 -17.68 -1.96 4.60
CA GLY A 224 -19.12 -1.81 4.79
C GLY A 224 -19.97 -2.82 4.05
N ASN A 225 -19.38 -3.61 3.15
CA ASN A 225 -20.08 -4.74 2.55
C ASN A 225 -20.13 -5.89 3.55
N HIS A 226 -21.28 -6.56 3.61
CA HIS A 226 -21.49 -7.76 4.39
C HIS A 226 -21.60 -8.93 3.43
N ASN A 227 -20.54 -9.71 3.30
CA ASN A 227 -20.55 -10.97 2.57
C ASN A 227 -20.57 -12.10 3.59
N GLU A 228 -21.54 -13.00 3.52
CA GLU A 228 -21.69 -14.11 4.46
C GLU A 228 -20.77 -15.28 4.08
N THR A 229 -20.45 -15.42 2.80
CA THR A 229 -19.75 -16.60 2.24
C THR A 229 -18.51 -16.25 1.41
N ASP A 230 -17.57 -17.19 1.30
CA ASP A 230 -16.36 -17.02 0.50
C ASP A 230 -16.68 -16.67 -0.98
N PRO A 231 -17.62 -17.37 -1.66
CA PRO A 231 -17.99 -17.05 -3.04
C PRO A 231 -18.56 -15.64 -3.24
N GLU A 232 -19.25 -15.07 -2.24
CA GLU A 232 -19.75 -13.69 -2.31
C GLU A 232 -18.58 -12.69 -2.31
N VAL A 233 -17.60 -12.89 -1.42
CA VAL A 233 -16.39 -12.06 -1.40
C VAL A 233 -15.64 -12.18 -2.72
N GLU A 234 -15.46 -13.41 -3.22
CA GLU A 234 -14.80 -13.63 -4.51
C GLU A 234 -15.53 -12.92 -5.67
N ALA A 235 -16.85 -13.02 -5.70
CA ALA A 235 -17.68 -12.39 -6.72
C ALA A 235 -17.59 -10.86 -6.67
N ASP A 236 -17.63 -10.27 -5.47
CA ASP A 236 -17.50 -8.82 -5.27
C ASP A 236 -16.11 -8.32 -5.70
N VAL A 237 -15.04 -9.00 -5.29
CA VAL A 237 -13.67 -8.67 -5.72
C VAL A 237 -13.53 -8.77 -7.25
N ARG A 238 -14.02 -9.84 -7.87
CA ARG A 238 -13.98 -10.01 -9.33
C ARG A 238 -14.81 -8.95 -10.05
N SER A 239 -15.97 -8.60 -9.51
CA SER A 239 -16.86 -7.56 -10.05
C SER A 239 -16.18 -6.19 -10.01
N TRP A 240 -15.60 -5.82 -8.86
CA TRP A 240 -14.84 -4.58 -8.70
C TRP A 240 -13.65 -4.51 -9.65
N CYS A 241 -12.89 -5.60 -9.80
CA CYS A 241 -11.77 -5.64 -10.73
C CYS A 241 -12.20 -5.42 -12.19
N ARG A 242 -13.33 -6.00 -12.59
CA ARG A 242 -13.88 -5.86 -13.96
C ARG A 242 -14.48 -4.48 -14.23
N SER A 243 -14.88 -3.75 -13.21
CA SER A 243 -15.41 -2.39 -13.36
C SER A 243 -14.32 -1.32 -13.50
N GLN A 244 -13.05 -1.66 -13.26
CA GLN A 244 -11.93 -0.75 -13.46
C GLN A 244 -11.52 -0.68 -14.94
N THR A 245 -11.14 0.51 -15.40
CA THR A 245 -10.69 0.75 -16.77
C THR A 245 -9.20 0.44 -16.93
N PRO A 246 -8.69 0.21 -18.15
CA PRO A 246 -7.24 0.14 -18.39
C PRO A 246 -6.50 1.36 -17.85
N GLU A 247 -7.06 2.56 -18.00
CA GLU A 247 -6.46 3.81 -17.50
C GLU A 247 -6.28 3.80 -15.97
N PHE A 248 -7.21 3.20 -15.21
CA PHE A 248 -7.04 3.03 -13.77
C PHE A 248 -5.78 2.25 -13.42
N PHE A 249 -5.50 1.17 -14.15
CA PHE A 249 -4.32 0.35 -13.92
C PHE A 249 -3.05 1.05 -14.41
N ALA A 250 -3.10 1.68 -15.59
CA ALA A 250 -2.02 2.50 -16.11
C ALA A 250 -1.60 3.60 -15.11
N ASP A 251 -2.55 4.28 -14.46
CA ASP A 251 -2.29 5.27 -13.42
C ASP A 251 -1.56 4.69 -12.21
N GLY A 252 -1.94 3.49 -11.77
CA GLY A 252 -1.24 2.77 -10.71
C GLY A 252 0.23 2.52 -11.05
N MET A 253 0.50 2.12 -12.29
CA MET A 253 1.85 1.88 -12.80
C MET A 253 2.64 3.17 -13.01
N ARG A 254 2.04 4.26 -13.48
CA ARG A 254 2.73 5.56 -13.61
C ARG A 254 3.13 6.13 -12.26
N LYS A 255 2.32 5.92 -11.21
CA LYS A 255 2.67 6.30 -9.83
C LYS A 255 3.90 5.56 -9.31
N LEU A 256 4.21 4.37 -9.83
CA LEU A 256 5.43 3.64 -9.47
C LEU A 256 6.70 4.44 -9.79
N VAL A 257 6.75 5.08 -10.97
CA VAL A 257 7.89 5.92 -11.38
C VAL A 257 8.08 7.11 -10.44
N GLN A 258 6.99 7.77 -10.06
CA GLN A 258 7.03 8.87 -9.09
C GLN A 258 7.57 8.38 -7.74
N ARG A 259 7.15 7.20 -7.29
CA ARG A 259 7.62 6.61 -6.04
C ARG A 259 9.09 6.19 -6.11
N TRP A 260 9.59 5.70 -7.24
CA TRP A 260 11.02 5.45 -7.42
C TRP A 260 11.85 6.73 -7.24
N ARG A 261 11.40 7.86 -7.80
CA ARG A 261 12.06 9.17 -7.62
C ARG A 261 12.05 9.61 -6.16
N LEU A 262 10.87 9.56 -5.51
CA LEU A 262 10.74 9.90 -4.10
C LEU A 262 11.61 9.02 -3.21
N CYS A 263 11.77 7.73 -3.52
CA CYS A 263 12.65 6.85 -2.76
C CYS A 263 14.10 7.31 -2.81
N ILE A 264 14.56 7.85 -3.94
CA ILE A 264 15.92 8.39 -4.09
C ILE A 264 16.05 9.70 -3.31
N GLU A 265 15.07 10.59 -3.43
CA GLU A 265 15.01 11.86 -2.71
C GLU A 265 14.97 11.67 -1.19
N CYS A 266 14.31 10.61 -0.73
CA CYS A 266 14.25 10.22 0.69
C CYS A 266 15.45 9.36 1.13
N ASP A 267 16.56 9.34 0.39
CA ASP A 267 17.77 8.61 0.74
C ASP A 267 17.54 7.11 1.01
N GLY A 268 16.64 6.51 0.22
CA GLY A 268 16.26 5.10 0.34
C GLY A 268 15.27 4.80 1.46
N ASP A 269 14.80 5.81 2.21
CA ASP A 269 13.76 5.64 3.23
C ASP A 269 12.36 5.42 2.60
N TYR A 270 11.36 5.16 3.43
CA TYR A 270 9.99 4.95 3.01
C TYR A 270 9.37 6.18 2.34
N VAL A 271 8.70 5.94 1.21
CA VAL A 271 7.96 6.96 0.47
C VAL A 271 6.56 7.14 1.06
N GLU A 272 6.16 8.39 1.26
CA GLU A 272 4.85 8.72 1.83
C GLU A 272 3.69 8.26 0.91
N LYS A 273 2.51 8.00 1.50
CA LYS A 273 1.27 7.75 0.76
C LYS A 273 0.54 9.06 0.48
#